data_AF-A0A3C1NZ33-F1
#
_entry.id   AF-A0A3C1NZ33-F1
#
_cell.length_a   1.000
_cell.length_b   1.000
_cell.length_c   1.000
_cell.angle_alpha   90.00
_cell.angle_beta   90.00
_cell.angle_gamma   90.00
#
_symmetry.space_group_name_H-M   'P 1'
#
loop_
_entity.id
_entity.type
_entity.pdbx_description
1 polymer ?
#
loop_
_entity_poly.entity_id
_entity_poly.type
_entity_poly.pdbx_seq_one_letter_code
_entity_poly.pdbx_strand_id
1 'polypeptide(L)' 'VMALVEIQAGPHRMVSLMSREAAEELGLEPGVLAAAVVKATNVVVEVPR' A
#
# COMPACT_ATOMS: atom_id res chain seq x y z
N VAL A 1 8.82 -11.42 8.63
CA VAL A 1 8.03 -11.98 7.49
C VAL A 1 7.45 -10.82 6.67
N MET A 2 7.07 -11.01 5.41
CA MET A 2 6.50 -9.91 4.61
C MET A 2 4.99 -9.80 4.80
N ALA A 3 4.48 -8.59 4.67
CA ALA A 3 3.06 -8.24 4.60
C ALA A 3 2.76 -7.60 3.24
N LEU A 4 1.63 -7.99 2.67
CA LEU A 4 1.05 -7.37 1.50
C LEU A 4 -0.17 -6.58 1.97
N VAL A 5 -0.10 -5.25 1.84
CA VAL A 5 -1.17 -4.33 2.25
C VAL A 5 -1.84 -3.80 1.00
N GLU A 6 -3.15 -4.01 0.89
CA GLU A 6 -3.98 -3.46 -0.18
C GLU A 6 -4.80 -2.28 0.36
N ILE A 7 -4.76 -1.14 -0.34
CA ILE A 7 -5.56 0.04 -0.03
C ILE A 7 -6.52 0.30 -1.18
N GLN A 8 -7.81 0.40 -0.87
CA GLN A 8 -8.81 0.85 -1.82
C GLN A 8 -8.77 2.37 -1.95
N ALA A 9 -8.42 2.84 -3.15
CA ALA A 9 -8.28 4.25 -3.48
C ALA A 9 -9.22 4.61 -4.64
N GLY A 10 -10.51 4.75 -4.33
CA GLY A 10 -11.55 4.98 -5.34
C GLY A 10 -11.70 3.77 -6.27
N PRO A 11 -11.59 3.92 -7.60
CA PRO A 11 -11.64 2.79 -8.54
C PRO A 11 -10.31 2.01 -8.62
N HIS A 12 -9.25 2.52 -7.96
CA HIS A 12 -7.92 1.94 -8.01
C HIS A 12 -7.61 1.17 -6.73
N ARG A 13 -6.72 0.21 -6.87
CA ARG A 13 -6.16 -0.58 -5.76
C ARG A 13 -4.66 -0.35 -5.69
N MET A 14 -4.19 0.15 -4.56
CA MET A 14 -2.76 0.32 -4.30
C MET A 14 -2.24 -0.86 -3.49
N VAL A 15 -1.08 -1.40 -3.88
CA VAL A 15 -0.45 -2.52 -3.19
C VAL A 15 0.90 -2.06 -2.66
N SER A 16 1.11 -2.24 -1.36
CA SER A 16 2.39 -2.02 -0.70
C SER A 16 2.92 -3.33 -0.15
N LEU A 17 4.20 -3.59 -0.42
CA LEU A 17 4.94 -4.69 0.19
C LEU A 17 5.81 -4.12 1.31
N MET A 18 5.59 -4.57 2.53
CA MET A 18 6.36 -4.13 3.71
C MET A 18 6.61 -5.28 4.66
N SER A 19 7.39 -5.05 5.73
CA SER A 19 7.56 -6.06 6.76
C SER A 19 6.26 -6.21 7.56
N ARG A 20 6.01 -7.41 8.09
CA ARG A 20 4.85 -7.67 8.95
C ARG A 20 4.88 -6.81 10.21
N GLU A 21 6.07 -6.63 10.76
CA GLU A 21 6.31 -5.85 11.97
C GLU A 21 5.95 -4.37 11.75
N ALA A 22 6.25 -3.80 10.58
CA ALA A 22 5.88 -2.43 10.26
C ALA A 22 4.36 -2.26 10.05
N ALA A 23 3.68 -3.27 9.48
CA ALA A 23 2.22 -3.24 9.36
C ALA A 23 1.54 -3.30 10.74
N GLU A 24 2.08 -4.10 11.67
CA GLU A 24 1.60 -4.18 13.04
C GLU A 24 1.87 -2.90 13.85
N GLU A 25 3.07 -2.31 13.73
CA GLU A 25 3.42 -1.05 14.39
C GLU A 25 2.52 0.12 13.95
N LEU A 26 2.10 0.11 12.67
CA LEU A 26 1.14 1.07 12.13
C LEU A 26 -0.32 0.75 12.51
N GLY A 27 -0.60 -0.39 13.14
CA GLY A 27 -1.96 -0.82 13.48
C GLY A 27 -2.85 -1.05 12.25
N LEU A 28 -2.26 -1.50 11.14
CA LEU A 28 -3.01 -1.72 9.90
C LEU A 28 -3.88 -2.97 10.03
N GLU A 29 -5.19 -2.77 9.86
CA GLU A 29 -6.20 -3.83 9.86
C GLU A 29 -7.20 -3.63 8.72
N PRO A 30 -7.84 -4.69 8.21
CA PRO A 30 -8.88 -4.54 7.20
C PRO A 30 -9.99 -3.57 7.64
N GLY A 31 -10.28 -2.57 6.80
CA GLY A 31 -11.35 -1.60 7.03
C GLY A 31 -10.92 -0.30 7.72
N VAL A 32 -9.68 -0.19 8.20
CA VAL A 32 -9.17 1.09 8.74
C VAL A 32 -8.87 2.09 7.62
N LEU A 33 -8.99 3.38 7.93
CA LEU A 33 -8.50 4.42 7.03
C LEU A 33 -6.97 4.43 7.05
N ALA A 34 -6.36 4.43 5.86
CA ALA A 34 -4.91 4.48 5.69
C ALA A 34 -4.53 5.43 4.55
N ALA A 35 -3.33 6.00 4.63
CA ALA A 35 -2.75 6.83 3.58
C ALA A 35 -1.66 6.06 2.83
N ALA A 36 -1.82 5.88 1.52
CA ALA A 36 -0.77 5.36 0.66
C ALA A 36 0.17 6.50 0.26
N VAL A 37 1.41 6.48 0.77
CA VAL A 37 2.43 7.48 0.42
C VAL A 37 3.44 6.85 -0.52
N VAL A 38 3.60 7.44 -1.71
CA VAL A 38 4.58 7.00 -2.70
C VAL A 38 5.69 8.03 -2.79
N LYS A 39 6.95 7.58 -2.79
CA LYS A 39 8.09 8.46 -3.04
C LYS A 39 8.01 8.96 -4.48
N ALA A 40 7.75 10.25 -4.67
CA ALA A 40 7.50 10.84 -5.98
C ALA A 40 8.62 10.57 -7.01
N THR A 41 9.87 10.48 -6.56
CA THR A 41 11.02 10.21 -7.46
C THR A 41 11.18 8.73 -7.83
N ASN A 42 10.31 7.84 -7.33
CA ASN A 42 10.42 6.40 -7.55
C ASN A 42 9.02 5.80 -7.79
N VAL A 43 8.48 6.09 -8.98
CA VAL A 43 7.18 5.63 -9.45
C VAL A 43 7.38 4.80 -10.71
N VAL A 44 6.72 3.64 -10.78
CA VAL A 44 6.64 2.84 -12.01
C VAL A 44 5.42 3.31 -12.78
N VAL A 45 5.62 3.66 -14.06
CA VAL A 45 4.55 4.09 -14.96
C VAL A 45 4.49 3.11 -16.12
N GLU A 46 3.30 2.61 -16.42
CA GLU A 46 3.04 1.73 -17.55
C GLU A 46 1.84 2.23 -18.36
N VAL A 47 1.78 1.83 -19.63
CA VAL A 47 0.62 2.07 -20.49
C VAL A 47 -0.35 0.91 -20.31
N PRO A 48 -1.67 1.16 -20.17
CA PRO A 48 -2.67 0.10 -20.08
C PRO A 48 -2.59 -0.80 -21.32
N ARG A 49 -2.68 -2.12 -21.12
CA ARG A 49 -2.95 -3.08 -22.19
C ARG A 49 -4.43 -3.41 -22.23
#